data_AF-A0A9P1ETP9-F1
#
_entry.id   AF-A0A9P1ETP9-F1
#
_cell.length_a   1.000
_cell.length_b   1.000
_cell.length_c   1.000
_cell.angle_alpha   90.00
_cell.angle_beta   90.00
_cell.angle_gamma   90.00
#
_symmetry.space_group_name_H-M   'P 1'
#
loop_
_entity.id
_entity.type
_entity.pdbx_description
1 polymer ?
#
loop_
_entity_poly.entity_id
_entity_poly.type
_entity_poly.pdbx_seq_one_letter_code
_entity_poly.pdbx_strand_id
1 'polypeptide(L)'
;MHRLAVSAKRKVLLNPKTVVIYVFAIFFTFLLAYHHRLSQHENRHEIRSLRIIQMRLRNDESEKNVSMVSEKSTTFLEKCENPPKEAKTDFNTFDLFESVVVGNSKPLPEKRINRKKEKLKVFVLPFTHVDPGWLETFENYTKRTNQILDNMHNFMMKNEKMRFMWAEFVFFERWWSLQTTEVKEDVKK
;
A
#
# COMPACT_ATOMS: atom_id res chain seq x y z
N MET A 1 28.62 -25.17 49.55
CA MET A 1 28.96 -23.77 49.17
C MET A 1 27.93 -23.09 48.22
N HIS A 2 26.89 -23.77 47.74
CA HIS A 2 25.94 -23.21 46.75
C HIS A 2 24.75 -22.40 47.32
N ARG A 3 24.46 -22.48 48.63
CA ARG A 3 23.29 -21.81 49.24
C ARG A 3 23.53 -20.36 49.69
N LEU A 4 24.79 -19.94 49.87
CA LEU A 4 25.11 -18.56 50.30
C LEU A 4 25.12 -17.54 49.15
N ALA A 5 25.50 -17.97 47.94
CA ALA A 5 25.60 -17.09 46.76
C ALA A 5 24.23 -16.59 46.25
N VAL A 6 23.15 -17.36 46.47
CA VAL A 6 21.79 -16.98 46.07
C VAL A 6 21.21 -15.88 46.98
N SER A 7 21.58 -15.88 48.26
CA SER A 7 21.10 -14.90 49.25
C SER A 7 21.73 -13.51 49.04
N ALA A 8 23.03 -13.46 48.69
CA ALA A 8 23.71 -12.20 48.39
C ALA A 8 23.20 -11.54 47.10
N LYS A 9 22.93 -12.33 46.04
CA LYS A 9 22.35 -11.81 44.78
C LYS A 9 20.96 -11.21 44.95
N ARG A 10 20.09 -11.78 45.79
CA ARG A 10 18.76 -11.20 46.09
C ARG A 10 18.86 -9.89 46.88
N LYS A 11 19.80 -9.76 47.82
CA LYS A 11 19.97 -8.51 48.60
C LYS A 11 20.52 -7.34 47.78
N VAL A 12 21.33 -7.60 46.75
CA VAL A 12 21.84 -6.55 45.85
C VAL A 12 20.73 -6.05 44.90
N LEU A 13 19.86 -6.94 44.42
CA LEU A 13 18.72 -6.59 43.55
C LEU A 13 17.55 -5.89 44.27
N LEU A 14 17.45 -6.01 45.59
CA LEU A 14 16.44 -5.33 46.41
C LEU A 14 16.97 -4.07 47.12
N ASN A 15 18.21 -3.64 46.83
CA ASN A 15 18.72 -2.38 47.37
C ASN A 15 18.13 -1.21 46.54
N PRO A 16 17.37 -0.29 47.17
CA PRO A 16 16.68 0.79 46.45
C PRO A 16 17.63 1.69 45.65
N LYS A 17 18.87 1.89 46.12
CA LYS A 17 19.88 2.67 45.38
C LYS A 17 20.32 1.97 44.10
N THR A 18 20.43 0.64 44.14
CA THR A 18 20.83 -0.18 42.99
C THR A 18 19.71 -0.29 41.96
N VAL A 19 18.45 -0.40 42.39
CA VAL A 19 17.28 -0.39 41.50
C VAL A 19 17.17 0.94 40.74
N VAL A 20 17.36 2.07 41.43
CA VAL A 20 17.35 3.40 40.80
C VAL A 20 18.41 3.51 39.70
N ILE A 21 19.63 3.02 39.95
CA ILE A 21 20.70 3.01 38.94
C ILE A 21 20.30 2.18 37.71
N TYR A 22 19.70 1.00 37.91
CA TYR A 22 19.24 0.16 36.79
C TYR A 22 18.09 0.81 36.00
N VAL A 23 17.15 1.48 36.67
CA VAL A 23 16.06 2.20 35.99
C VAL A 23 16.62 3.35 35.14
N PHE A 24 17.57 4.12 35.65
CA PHE A 24 18.24 5.17 34.87
C PHE A 24 19.04 4.58 33.70
N ALA A 25 19.78 3.49 33.90
CA ALA A 25 20.53 2.84 32.82
C ALA A 25 19.58 2.36 31.70
N ILE A 26 18.47 1.70 32.06
CA ILE A 26 17.46 1.25 31.11
C ILE A 26 16.85 2.45 30.38
N PHE A 27 16.44 3.50 31.10
CA PHE A 27 15.89 4.72 30.51
C PHE A 27 16.86 5.35 29.50
N PHE A 28 18.14 5.53 29.86
CA PHE A 28 19.14 6.09 28.95
C PHE A 28 19.41 5.17 27.75
N THR A 29 19.41 3.84 27.90
CA THR A 29 19.54 2.93 26.75
C THR A 29 18.36 3.07 25.78
N PHE A 30 17.14 3.19 26.28
CA PHE A 30 15.97 3.47 25.44
C PHE A 30 16.04 4.85 24.80
N LEU A 31 16.50 5.88 25.52
CA LEU A 31 16.65 7.23 24.99
C LEU A 31 17.68 7.27 23.84
N LEU A 32 18.83 6.62 24.03
CA LEU A 32 19.87 6.49 23.00
C LEU A 32 19.39 5.67 21.80
N ALA A 33 18.69 4.56 22.04
CA ALA A 33 18.11 3.74 20.96
C ALA A 33 17.04 4.51 20.18
N TYR A 34 16.22 5.31 20.85
CA TYR A 34 15.22 6.19 20.23
C TYR A 34 15.90 7.26 19.37
N HIS A 35 16.91 7.95 19.90
CA HIS A 35 17.64 8.99 19.17
C HIS A 35 18.40 8.44 17.96
N HIS A 36 19.03 7.27 18.11
CA HIS A 36 19.69 6.56 17.00
C HIS A 36 18.68 6.14 15.93
N ARG A 37 17.49 5.67 16.31
CA ARG A 37 16.41 5.32 15.37
C ARG A 37 15.85 6.55 14.66
N LEU A 38 15.73 7.70 15.33
CA LEU A 38 15.30 8.96 14.71
C LEU A 38 16.31 9.42 13.65
N SER A 39 17.60 9.42 13.99
CA SER A 39 18.70 9.80 13.06
C SER A 39 18.81 8.85 11.85
N GLN A 40 18.57 7.56 12.06
CA GLN A 40 18.51 6.57 10.97
C GLN A 40 17.29 6.76 10.04
N HIS A 41 16.18 7.29 10.56
CA HIS A 41 14.99 7.55 9.74
C HIS A 41 15.24 8.72 8.77
N GLU A 42 15.82 9.81 9.28
CA GLU A 42 16.13 11.02 8.49
C GLU A 42 17.15 10.74 7.38
N ASN A 43 18.29 10.11 7.71
CA ASN A 43 19.29 9.71 6.72
C ASN A 43 18.76 8.72 5.68
N ARG A 44 17.84 7.81 6.05
CA ARG A 44 17.28 6.84 5.10
C ARG A 44 16.35 7.49 4.08
N HIS A 45 15.61 8.53 4.46
CA HIS A 45 14.77 9.31 3.52
C HIS A 45 15.63 10.13 2.56
N GLU A 46 16.70 10.74 3.06
CA GLU A 46 17.65 11.49 2.22
C GLU A 46 18.40 10.58 1.24
N ILE A 47 18.92 9.43 1.70
CA ILE A 47 19.62 8.47 0.83
C ILE A 47 18.67 7.86 -0.22
N ARG A 48 17.39 7.61 0.13
CA ARG A 48 16.41 7.08 -0.83
C ARG A 48 15.99 8.11 -1.86
N SER A 49 15.78 9.37 -1.47
CA SER A 49 15.46 10.46 -2.40
C SER A 49 16.63 10.75 -3.35
N LEU A 50 17.87 10.80 -2.85
CA LEU A 50 19.07 10.94 -3.67
C LEU A 50 19.24 9.81 -4.69
N ARG A 51 18.96 8.56 -4.32
CA ARG A 51 18.99 7.44 -5.28
C ARG A 51 17.97 7.59 -6.41
N ILE A 52 16.76 8.08 -6.12
CA ILE A 52 15.72 8.28 -7.14
C ILE A 52 16.12 9.40 -8.10
N ILE A 53 16.60 10.53 -7.58
CA ILE A 53 17.12 11.65 -8.38
C ILE A 53 18.29 11.17 -9.27
N GLN A 54 19.21 10.39 -8.71
CA GLN A 54 20.37 9.88 -9.44
C GLN A 54 20.01 8.84 -10.51
N MET A 55 18.91 8.09 -10.34
CA MET A 55 18.40 7.20 -11.39
C MET A 55 17.87 7.99 -12.60
N ARG A 56 17.27 9.17 -12.39
CA ARG A 56 16.73 10.00 -13.47
C ARG A 56 17.82 10.75 -14.24
N LEU A 57 18.79 11.32 -13.53
CA LEU A 57 19.95 12.00 -14.15
C LEU A 57 20.81 11.04 -15.00
N ARG A 58 20.89 9.76 -14.61
CA ARG A 58 21.60 8.73 -15.39
C ARG A 58 20.93 8.45 -16.74
N ASN A 59 19.61 8.58 -16.83
CA ASN A 59 18.90 8.43 -18.10
C ASN A 59 19.15 9.65 -19.02
N ASP A 60 19.20 10.87 -18.49
CA ASP A 60 19.50 12.09 -19.25
C ASP A 60 20.95 12.13 -19.80
N GLU A 61 21.94 11.62 -19.05
CA GLU A 61 23.32 11.50 -19.55
C GLU A 61 23.46 10.41 -20.62
N SER A 62 22.64 9.35 -20.56
CA SER A 62 22.63 8.30 -21.57
C SER A 62 22.10 8.79 -22.92
N GLU A 63 21.15 9.73 -22.96
CA GLU A 63 20.69 10.35 -24.21
C GLU A 63 21.74 11.29 -24.84
N LYS A 64 22.63 11.91 -24.05
CA LYS A 64 23.66 12.83 -24.55
C LYS A 64 24.91 12.14 -25.09
N ASN A 65 25.22 10.93 -24.63
CA ASN A 65 26.44 10.20 -24.99
C ASN A 65 26.29 9.22 -26.17
N VAL A 66 25.09 9.12 -26.78
CA VAL A 66 24.81 8.20 -27.90
C VAL A 66 25.33 8.72 -29.26
N SER A 67 25.85 9.96 -29.35
CA SER A 67 26.34 10.49 -30.64
C SER A 67 27.75 10.04 -31.06
N MET A 68 28.41 9.12 -30.34
CA MET A 68 29.69 8.56 -30.77
C MET A 68 29.86 7.14 -30.22
N VAL A 69 29.68 6.11 -31.05
CA VAL A 69 30.52 4.90 -31.16
C VAL A 69 29.89 3.95 -32.19
N SER A 70 30.69 3.62 -33.21
CA SER A 70 30.36 2.74 -34.34
C SER A 70 30.80 1.30 -34.07
N GLU A 71 29.89 0.36 -34.36
CA GLU A 71 30.06 -1.02 -34.86
C GLU A 71 31.10 -2.01 -34.27
N LYS A 72 30.62 -3.10 -33.62
CA LYS A 72 30.49 -4.49 -34.17
C LYS A 72 30.40 -5.58 -33.08
N SER A 73 29.39 -6.45 -33.19
CA SER A 73 29.34 -7.90 -32.88
C SER A 73 27.97 -8.29 -32.28
N THR A 74 27.12 -8.92 -33.09
CA THR A 74 25.76 -9.35 -32.75
C THR A 74 25.72 -10.88 -32.64
N THR A 75 25.30 -11.42 -31.49
CA THR A 75 24.29 -12.49 -31.38
C THR A 75 23.89 -12.70 -29.90
N PHE A 76 22.59 -12.58 -29.61
CA PHE A 76 21.91 -12.85 -28.32
C PHE A 76 22.03 -11.87 -27.14
N LEU A 77 22.22 -10.57 -27.41
CA LEU A 77 21.67 -9.53 -26.56
C LEU A 77 20.76 -8.69 -27.45
N GLU A 78 19.46 -8.97 -27.40
CA GLU A 78 18.47 -8.06 -27.95
C GLU A 78 18.62 -6.76 -27.17
N LYS A 79 19.31 -5.84 -27.84
CA LYS A 79 19.79 -4.58 -27.35
C LYS A 79 18.56 -3.80 -26.91
N CYS A 80 18.45 -3.50 -25.61
CA CYS A 80 17.54 -2.45 -25.15
C CYS A 80 18.05 -1.12 -25.75
N GLU A 81 17.76 -0.86 -27.02
CA GLU A 81 18.16 0.36 -27.71
C GLU A 81 17.33 1.50 -27.17
N ASN A 82 17.93 2.17 -26.19
CA ASN A 82 17.43 3.32 -25.46
C ASN A 82 16.17 3.01 -24.62
N PRO A 83 16.09 3.51 -23.37
CA PRO A 83 14.82 3.46 -22.67
C PRO A 83 13.76 4.16 -23.53
N PRO A 84 12.51 3.64 -23.59
CA PRO A 84 11.44 4.32 -24.28
C PRO A 84 11.32 5.73 -23.71
N LYS A 85 11.19 6.72 -24.61
CA LYS A 85 11.01 8.11 -24.20
C LYS A 85 9.80 8.21 -23.28
N GLU A 86 9.94 8.95 -22.18
CA GLU A 86 8.85 9.14 -21.23
C GLU A 86 7.60 9.64 -21.97
N ALA A 87 6.46 9.01 -21.70
CA ALA A 87 5.20 9.41 -22.30
C ALA A 87 4.85 10.82 -21.85
N LYS A 88 4.43 11.67 -22.79
CA LYS A 88 3.94 13.01 -22.46
C LYS A 88 2.57 12.89 -21.77
N THR A 89 2.55 13.05 -20.44
CA THR A 89 1.34 12.97 -19.63
C THR A 89 1.14 14.25 -18.82
N ASP A 90 -0.12 14.58 -18.53
CA ASP A 90 -0.45 15.69 -17.62
C ASP A 90 -0.03 15.37 -16.18
N PHE A 91 0.03 14.07 -15.83
CA PHE A 91 0.46 13.57 -14.54
C PHE A 91 1.44 12.41 -14.75
N ASN A 92 2.62 12.53 -14.14
CA ASN A 92 3.60 11.47 -14.04
C ASN A 92 3.81 11.16 -12.55
N THR A 93 3.68 9.89 -12.16
CA THR A 93 3.78 9.48 -10.75
C THR A 93 5.17 9.74 -10.17
N PHE A 94 6.23 9.69 -10.99
CA PHE A 94 7.59 10.04 -10.55
C PHE A 94 7.71 11.53 -10.21
N ASP A 95 7.18 12.40 -11.07
CA ASP A 95 7.14 13.86 -10.84
C ASP A 95 6.29 14.20 -9.60
N LEU A 96 5.17 13.51 -9.43
CA LEU A 96 4.30 13.69 -8.26
C LEU A 96 5.01 13.26 -6.97
N PHE A 97 5.71 12.13 -7.01
CA PHE A 97 6.45 11.64 -5.85
C PHE A 97 7.60 12.59 -5.48
N GLU A 98 8.36 13.08 -6.46
CA GLU A 98 9.42 14.06 -6.26
C GLU A 98 8.86 15.37 -5.67
N SER A 99 7.77 15.90 -6.21
CA SER A 99 7.22 17.17 -5.75
C SER A 99 6.54 17.09 -4.38
N VAL A 100 5.84 16.00 -4.07
CA VAL A 100 5.02 15.86 -2.84
C VAL A 100 5.79 15.20 -1.70
N VAL A 101 6.54 14.13 -1.98
CA VAL A 101 7.17 13.30 -0.93
C VAL A 101 8.59 13.79 -0.63
N VAL A 102 9.35 14.18 -1.65
CA VAL A 102 10.71 14.73 -1.45
C VAL A 102 10.66 16.20 -1.01
N GLY A 103 9.52 16.87 -1.17
CA GLY A 103 9.28 18.20 -0.61
C GLY A 103 9.73 19.37 -1.49
N ASN A 104 9.99 19.13 -2.78
CA ASN A 104 10.39 20.17 -3.74
C ASN A 104 9.20 20.99 -4.30
N SER A 105 8.09 21.08 -3.58
CA SER A 105 6.84 21.63 -4.13
C SER A 105 6.91 23.15 -4.30
N LYS A 106 6.73 23.62 -5.53
CA LYS A 106 6.25 24.99 -5.78
C LYS A 106 4.76 25.06 -5.41
N PRO A 107 4.28 26.16 -4.80
CA PRO A 107 2.86 26.30 -4.46
C PRO A 107 2.00 26.15 -5.71
N LEU A 108 0.99 25.28 -5.63
CA LEU A 108 0.05 25.09 -6.72
C LEU A 108 -0.69 26.41 -6.98
N PRO A 109 -0.80 26.85 -8.25
CA PRO A 109 -1.56 28.05 -8.56
C PRO A 109 -3.02 27.86 -8.16
N GLU A 110 -3.54 28.81 -7.39
CA GLU A 110 -4.91 28.81 -6.92
C GLU A 110 -5.87 28.91 -8.11
N LYS A 111 -6.46 27.78 -8.49
CA LYS A 111 -7.36 27.73 -9.64
C LYS A 111 -8.72 28.27 -9.22
N ARG A 112 -9.03 29.51 -9.60
CA ARG A 112 -10.39 30.06 -9.49
C ARG A 112 -11.34 29.27 -10.38
N ILE A 113 -12.18 28.44 -9.77
CA ILE A 113 -13.20 27.67 -10.47
C ILE A 113 -14.42 28.57 -10.69
N ASN A 114 -14.62 29.02 -11.94
CA ASN A 114 -15.90 29.58 -12.37
C ASN A 114 -16.91 28.42 -12.48
N ARG A 115 -17.70 28.20 -11.43
CA ARG A 115 -18.67 27.10 -11.40
C ARG A 115 -19.86 27.43 -12.30
N LYS A 116 -20.04 26.70 -13.41
CA LYS A 116 -21.33 26.64 -14.12
C LYS A 116 -22.42 26.13 -13.16
N LYS A 117 -23.63 26.67 -13.30
CA LYS A 117 -24.84 26.35 -12.49
C LYS A 117 -25.48 24.99 -12.83
N GLU A 118 -24.70 24.00 -13.23
CA GLU A 118 -25.25 22.65 -13.49
C GLU A 118 -25.48 21.92 -12.17
N LYS A 119 -26.58 21.16 -12.07
CA LYS A 119 -26.86 20.34 -10.88
C LYS A 119 -25.84 19.20 -10.79
N LEU A 120 -25.29 18.99 -9.59
CA LEU A 120 -24.44 17.84 -9.30
C LEU A 120 -25.23 16.54 -9.49
N LYS A 121 -24.72 15.64 -10.33
CA LYS A 121 -25.24 14.27 -10.45
C LYS A 121 -24.57 13.42 -9.38
N VAL A 122 -25.36 12.80 -8.51
CA VAL A 122 -24.88 11.92 -7.44
C VAL A 122 -25.33 10.50 -7.74
N PHE A 123 -24.39 9.57 -7.73
CA PHE A 123 -24.64 8.14 -7.88
C PHE A 123 -24.29 7.45 -6.55
N VAL A 124 -25.26 6.75 -5.97
CA VAL A 124 -25.03 5.89 -4.81
C VAL A 124 -24.84 4.48 -5.33
N LEU A 125 -23.68 3.89 -5.07
CA LEU A 125 -23.31 2.56 -5.53
C LEU A 125 -23.13 1.64 -4.31
N PRO A 126 -24.17 0.89 -3.93
CA PRO A 126 -24.05 -0.16 -2.93
C PRO A 126 -23.05 -1.23 -3.38
N PHE A 127 -22.13 -1.62 -2.49
CA PHE A 127 -21.17 -2.69 -2.71
C PHE A 127 -20.90 -3.40 -1.38
N THR A 128 -20.32 -4.58 -1.46
CA THR A 128 -19.71 -5.27 -0.32
C THR A 128 -18.31 -5.70 -0.67
N HIS A 129 -17.42 -5.75 0.31
CA HIS A 129 -16.11 -6.35 0.16
C HIS A 129 -16.09 -7.67 0.93
N VAL A 130 -15.67 -8.75 0.27
CA VAL A 130 -15.63 -10.09 0.86
C VAL A 130 -14.29 -10.75 0.58
N ASP A 131 -13.39 -10.72 1.56
CA ASP A 131 -12.07 -11.31 1.40
C ASP A 131 -12.12 -12.85 1.23
N PRO A 132 -11.55 -13.41 0.15
CA PRO A 132 -11.46 -14.86 -0.04
C PRO A 132 -10.33 -15.47 0.81
N GLY A 133 -10.32 -15.16 2.10
CA GLY A 133 -9.26 -15.50 3.04
C GLY A 133 -8.60 -14.26 3.62
N TRP A 134 -8.80 -14.03 4.91
CA TRP A 134 -8.11 -12.98 5.68
C TRP A 134 -7.98 -13.40 7.15
N LEU A 135 -8.96 -13.05 7.99
CA LEU A 135 -9.03 -13.53 9.37
C LEU A 135 -9.63 -14.92 9.47
N GLU A 136 -10.54 -15.25 8.57
CA GLU A 136 -11.11 -16.59 8.41
C GLU A 136 -10.73 -17.16 7.05
N THR A 137 -10.86 -18.48 6.90
CA THR A 137 -10.65 -19.17 5.63
C THR A 137 -11.79 -18.85 4.65
N PHE A 138 -11.52 -19.07 3.36
CA PHE A 138 -12.53 -18.97 2.30
C PHE A 138 -13.81 -19.78 2.63
N GLU A 139 -13.66 -21.01 3.12
CA GLU A 139 -14.78 -21.89 3.48
C GLU A 139 -15.61 -21.33 4.65
N ASN A 140 -14.95 -20.75 5.65
CA ASN A 140 -15.65 -20.18 6.80
C ASN A 140 -16.46 -18.93 6.41
N TYR A 141 -15.92 -18.11 5.50
CA TYR A 141 -16.66 -16.96 4.97
C TYR A 141 -17.80 -17.35 4.03
N THR A 142 -17.63 -18.44 3.25
CA THR A 142 -18.60 -18.87 2.22
C THR A 142 -20.04 -18.86 2.70
N LYS A 143 -20.33 -19.36 3.91
CA LYS A 143 -21.70 -19.40 4.43
C LYS A 143 -22.31 -17.99 4.53
N ARG A 144 -21.57 -17.02 5.06
CA ARG A 144 -22.04 -15.64 5.21
C ARG A 144 -22.11 -14.95 3.84
N THR A 145 -21.13 -15.21 2.98
CA THR A 145 -21.09 -14.66 1.62
C THR A 145 -22.29 -15.14 0.78
N ASN A 146 -22.66 -16.41 0.88
CA ASN A 146 -23.87 -16.94 0.23
C ASN A 146 -25.13 -16.23 0.74
N GLN A 147 -25.24 -16.00 2.05
CA GLN A 147 -26.39 -15.25 2.60
C GLN A 147 -26.47 -13.82 2.07
N ILE A 148 -25.33 -13.16 1.85
CA ILE A 148 -25.30 -11.82 1.23
C ILE A 148 -25.85 -11.90 -0.20
N LEU A 149 -25.43 -12.89 -0.99
CA LEU A 149 -25.89 -13.07 -2.37
C LEU A 149 -27.37 -13.48 -2.45
N ASP A 150 -27.85 -14.34 -1.55
CA ASP A 150 -29.27 -14.68 -1.44
C ASP A 150 -30.12 -13.45 -1.10
N ASN A 151 -29.67 -12.63 -0.15
CA ASN A 151 -30.36 -11.39 0.21
C ASN A 151 -30.31 -10.37 -0.92
N MET A 152 -29.19 -10.27 -1.63
CA MET A 152 -29.04 -9.43 -2.80
C MET A 152 -30.07 -9.83 -3.87
N HIS A 153 -30.14 -11.11 -4.26
CA HIS A 153 -31.11 -11.58 -5.26
C HIS A 153 -32.54 -11.25 -4.85
N ASN A 154 -32.93 -11.63 -3.63
CA ASN A 154 -34.27 -11.37 -3.10
C ASN A 154 -34.63 -9.87 -3.05
N PHE A 155 -33.68 -9.01 -2.68
CA PHE A 155 -33.89 -7.58 -2.61
C PHE A 155 -34.01 -6.95 -4.00
N MET A 156 -33.12 -7.34 -4.92
CA MET A 156 -33.06 -6.78 -6.27
C MET A 156 -34.29 -7.14 -7.10
N MET A 157 -34.82 -8.37 -6.95
CA MET A 157 -36.08 -8.77 -7.60
C MET A 157 -37.29 -7.93 -7.19
N LYS A 158 -37.25 -7.30 -6.01
CA LYS A 158 -38.31 -6.42 -5.49
C LYS A 158 -38.05 -4.95 -5.76
N ASN A 159 -36.84 -4.58 -6.20
CA ASN A 159 -36.38 -3.19 -6.29
C ASN A 159 -35.62 -2.94 -7.61
N GLU A 160 -36.34 -2.91 -8.73
CA GLU A 160 -35.79 -2.79 -10.10
C GLU A 160 -34.85 -1.58 -10.32
N LYS A 161 -35.05 -0.48 -9.58
CA LYS A 161 -34.22 0.73 -9.68
C LYS A 161 -32.94 0.66 -8.86
N MET A 162 -32.81 -0.32 -7.96
CA MET A 162 -31.61 -0.48 -7.14
C MET A 162 -30.48 -1.12 -7.93
N ARG A 163 -29.25 -0.89 -7.48
CA ARG A 163 -28.02 -1.43 -8.07
C ARG A 163 -27.15 -1.96 -6.94
N PHE A 164 -26.35 -2.97 -7.24
CA PHE A 164 -25.39 -3.56 -6.31
C PHE A 164 -24.16 -4.02 -7.08
N MET A 165 -22.97 -3.72 -6.56
CA MET A 165 -21.70 -4.13 -7.15
C MET A 165 -21.11 -5.32 -6.40
N TRP A 166 -20.62 -6.29 -7.17
CA TRP A 166 -19.91 -7.47 -6.68
C TRP A 166 -18.56 -7.59 -7.39
N ALA A 167 -17.51 -7.96 -6.67
CA ALA A 167 -16.16 -8.08 -7.23
C ALA A 167 -15.62 -9.52 -7.19
N GLU A 168 -15.82 -10.22 -6.07
CA GLU A 168 -15.11 -11.47 -5.80
C GLU A 168 -15.79 -12.68 -6.46
N PHE A 169 -15.40 -12.92 -7.72
CA PHE A 169 -16.00 -13.95 -8.57
C PHE A 169 -15.89 -15.36 -7.98
N VAL A 170 -14.84 -15.66 -7.20
CA VAL A 170 -14.65 -16.97 -6.57
C VAL A 170 -15.80 -17.37 -5.62
N PHE A 171 -16.36 -16.39 -4.89
CA PHE A 171 -17.54 -16.63 -4.07
C PHE A 171 -18.82 -16.69 -4.91
N PHE A 172 -18.93 -15.81 -5.92
CA PHE A 172 -20.08 -15.77 -6.81
C PHE A 172 -20.24 -17.08 -7.59
N GLU A 173 -19.17 -17.62 -8.15
CA GLU A 173 -19.16 -18.89 -8.89
C GLU A 173 -19.63 -20.04 -8.00
N ARG A 174 -19.10 -20.12 -6.77
CA ARG A 174 -19.51 -21.13 -5.80
C ARG A 174 -21.00 -21.02 -5.49
N TRP A 175 -21.47 -19.82 -5.15
CA TRP A 175 -22.89 -19.56 -4.91
C TRP A 175 -23.73 -19.91 -6.14
N TRP A 176 -23.32 -19.49 -7.33
CA TRP A 176 -23.98 -19.71 -8.62
C TRP A 176 -24.19 -21.19 -8.92
N SER A 177 -23.17 -22.02 -8.68
CA SER A 177 -23.23 -23.46 -8.91
C SER A 177 -24.37 -24.15 -8.15
N LEU A 178 -24.76 -23.60 -7.00
CA LEU A 178 -25.79 -24.12 -6.11
C LEU A 178 -27.20 -23.61 -6.45
N GLN A 179 -27.34 -22.62 -7.35
CA GLN A 179 -28.62 -21.99 -7.65
C GLN A 179 -29.47 -22.79 -8.64
N THR A 180 -30.79 -22.68 -8.46
CA THR A 180 -31.79 -23.21 -9.40
C THR A 180 -31.74 -22.46 -10.72
N THR A 181 -32.30 -23.06 -11.78
CA THR A 181 -32.40 -22.42 -13.09
C THR A 181 -33.15 -21.09 -13.02
N GLU A 182 -34.21 -21.00 -12.21
CA GLU A 182 -35.00 -19.78 -12.03
C GLU A 182 -34.16 -18.61 -11.49
N VAL A 183 -33.43 -18.83 -10.39
CA VAL A 183 -32.55 -17.81 -9.80
C VAL A 183 -31.45 -17.41 -10.79
N LYS A 184 -30.91 -18.37 -11.54
CA LYS A 184 -29.91 -18.09 -12.58
C LYS A 184 -30.47 -17.21 -13.70
N GLU A 185 -31.69 -17.46 -14.15
CA GLU A 185 -32.33 -16.61 -15.16
C GLU A 185 -32.64 -15.22 -14.62
N ASP A 186 -33.02 -15.09 -13.36
CA ASP A 186 -33.26 -13.79 -12.73
C ASP A 186 -32.00 -12.94 -12.62
N VAL A 187 -30.87 -13.52 -12.24
CA VAL A 187 -29.60 -12.79 -12.10
C VAL A 187 -28.98 -12.41 -13.45
N LYS A 188 -29.34 -13.12 -14.54
CA LYS A 188 -28.88 -12.77 -15.90
C LYS A 188 -29.63 -11.58 -16.50
N LYS A 189 -30.85 -11.29 -16.04
CA LYS A 189 -31.67 -10.16 -16.51
C LYS A 189 -31.08 -8.83 -16.03
#